data_AF-A0AAN8RRZ5-F1
#
_entry.id   AF-A0AAN8RRZ5-F1
#
_cell.length_a   1.000
_cell.length_b   1.000
_cell.length_c   1.000
_cell.angle_alpha   90.00
_cell.angle_beta   90.00
_cell.angle_gamma   90.00
#
_symmetry.space_group_name_H-M   'P 1'
#
loop_
_entity.id
_entity.type
_entity.pdbx_description
1 polymer ?
#
loop_
_entity_poly.entity_id
_entity_poly.type
_entity_poly.pdbx_seq_one_letter_code
_entity_poly.pdbx_strand_id
1 'polypeptide(L)'
;MADFYIPQSYLETRVSAIRSFFALPESVADNTDYISFDTINAADGHAIRAAFDNDPLFGAARARFTYDPVFTQIRIKRGSPLIDVTAKWFQQQQDVWVATGAVPANYYEEILSFGGLELTVFAVPHTIATPGLCLQPWAKPFPSVIVETGFTESLIDLDRDKEIWKTSTHGGTRVVIITKFEVTHRGTVMGDVYFHRLNGIGGISTHSKCTLFPAPYSDQQEVFFISLGEVYSGSCPEGGNPDTPLQLNITELRQMCREELRNNDLVPDSDDRLAASGSL
;
A
#
# COMPACT_ATOMS: atom_id res chain seq x y z
N MET A 1 31.44 2.04 -12.65
CA MET A 1 31.28 2.22 -11.20
C MET A 1 32.05 1.11 -10.54
N ALA A 2 32.87 1.39 -9.53
CA ALA A 2 33.56 0.34 -8.81
C ALA A 2 32.54 -0.43 -7.98
N ASP A 3 32.39 -1.73 -8.20
CA ASP A 3 31.63 -2.61 -7.33
C ASP A 3 32.33 -2.61 -5.97
N PHE A 4 31.79 -1.85 -5.02
CA PHE A 4 32.22 -1.93 -3.64
C PHE A 4 31.83 -3.31 -3.13
N TYR A 5 32.82 -4.20 -3.01
CA TYR A 5 32.65 -5.50 -2.40
C TYR A 5 32.24 -5.30 -0.94
N ILE A 6 30.96 -5.56 -0.63
CA ILE A 6 30.49 -5.60 0.74
C ILE A 6 30.92 -6.95 1.34
N PRO A 7 31.56 -6.98 2.53
CA PRO A 7 31.97 -8.23 3.15
C PRO A 7 30.77 -9.14 3.42
N GLN A 8 30.93 -10.46 3.24
CA GLN A 8 29.90 -11.47 3.53
C GLN A 8 29.30 -11.31 4.94
N SER A 9 30.11 -10.94 5.93
CA SER A 9 29.66 -10.69 7.30
C SER A 9 28.65 -9.56 7.42
N TYR A 10 28.67 -8.58 6.53
CA TYR A 10 27.68 -7.51 6.48
C TYR A 10 26.33 -8.02 5.98
N LEU A 11 26.31 -8.85 4.92
CA LEU A 11 25.10 -9.50 4.43
C LEU A 11 24.46 -10.37 5.50
N GLU A 12 25.26 -11.20 6.18
CA GLU A 12 24.80 -12.05 7.29
C GLU A 12 24.20 -11.21 8.44
N THR A 13 24.82 -10.08 8.76
CA THR A 13 24.31 -9.15 9.78
C THR A 13 22.93 -8.61 9.39
N ARG A 14 22.72 -8.25 8.11
CA ARG A 14 21.42 -7.75 7.62
C ARG A 14 20.35 -8.83 7.65
N VAL A 15 20.66 -10.03 7.15
CA VAL A 15 19.74 -11.18 7.20
C VAL A 15 19.37 -11.53 8.64
N SER A 16 20.34 -11.53 9.55
CA SER A 16 20.10 -11.79 10.98
C SER A 16 19.20 -10.73 11.62
N ALA A 17 19.40 -9.45 11.30
CA ALA A 17 18.56 -8.37 11.79
C ALA A 17 17.10 -8.52 11.31
N ILE A 18 16.92 -8.87 10.03
CA ILE A 18 15.60 -9.09 9.42
C ILE A 18 14.89 -10.28 10.07
N ARG A 19 15.58 -11.40 10.32
CA ARG A 19 14.99 -12.55 11.04
C ARG A 19 14.57 -12.19 12.46
N SER A 20 15.40 -11.42 13.16
CA SER A 20 15.08 -10.95 14.52
C SER A 20 13.83 -10.07 14.51
N PHE A 21 13.68 -9.22 13.49
CA PHE A 21 12.51 -8.40 13.27
C PHE A 21 11.24 -9.22 12.98
N PHE A 22 11.33 -10.29 12.18
CA PHE A 22 10.20 -11.21 11.96
C PHE A 22 9.79 -11.99 13.21
N ALA A 23 10.72 -12.25 14.13
CA ALA A 23 10.45 -12.96 15.37
C ALA A 23 9.77 -12.12 16.45
N LEU A 24 9.59 -10.80 16.24
CA LEU A 24 8.87 -9.94 17.17
C LEU A 24 7.38 -10.35 17.24
N PRO A 25 6.70 -10.18 18.39
CA PRO A 25 5.27 -10.45 18.50
C PRO A 25 4.45 -9.68 17.47
N GLU A 26 3.32 -10.23 17.03
CA GLU A 26 2.36 -9.50 16.20
C GLU A 26 1.64 -8.45 17.06
N SER A 27 1.98 -7.17 16.87
CA SER A 27 1.31 -6.06 17.53
C SER A 27 1.43 -4.79 16.68
N VAL A 28 0.29 -4.11 16.50
CA VAL A 28 0.24 -2.79 15.85
C VAL A 28 0.81 -1.71 16.78
N ALA A 29 0.73 -1.90 18.11
CA ALA A 29 1.05 -0.86 19.08
C ALA A 29 2.56 -0.62 19.30
N ASP A 30 3.42 -1.55 18.86
CA ASP A 30 4.82 -1.60 19.30
C ASP A 30 5.74 -0.75 18.43
N ASN A 31 5.23 -0.14 17.36
CA ASN A 31 6.01 0.51 16.32
C ASN A 31 7.07 -0.41 15.65
N THR A 32 6.75 -1.69 15.46
CA THR A 32 7.69 -2.69 14.93
C THR A 32 7.24 -3.33 13.62
N ASP A 33 6.39 -2.66 12.82
CA ASP A 33 5.92 -3.19 11.54
C ASP A 33 6.82 -2.83 10.35
N TYR A 34 7.85 -1.99 10.54
CA TYR A 34 8.75 -1.53 9.47
C TYR A 34 10.22 -1.54 9.87
N ILE A 35 11.10 -1.95 8.94
CA ILE A 35 12.56 -1.76 9.03
C ILE A 35 13.13 -1.44 7.65
N SER A 36 14.18 -0.62 7.61
CA SER A 36 14.87 -0.26 6.38
C SER A 36 16.38 -0.30 6.52
N PHE A 37 17.08 -0.61 5.43
CA PHE A 37 18.53 -0.59 5.34
C PHE A 37 18.94 0.18 4.08
N ASP A 38 19.80 1.17 4.23
CA ASP A 38 20.38 1.94 3.12
C ASP A 38 21.71 1.35 2.64
N THR A 39 22.25 1.93 1.58
CA THR A 39 23.58 1.61 1.04
C THR A 39 23.69 0.15 0.59
N ILE A 40 22.64 -0.37 -0.03
CA ILE A 40 22.54 -1.73 -0.56
C ILE A 40 22.56 -1.70 -2.09
N ASN A 41 23.60 -2.25 -2.71
CA ASN A 41 23.66 -2.41 -4.16
C ASN A 41 22.70 -3.51 -4.64
N ALA A 42 22.47 -3.60 -5.95
CA ALA A 42 21.48 -4.51 -6.50
C ALA A 42 21.79 -5.98 -6.23
N ALA A 43 23.05 -6.39 -6.37
CA ALA A 43 23.46 -7.77 -6.13
C ALA A 43 23.19 -8.20 -4.67
N ASP A 44 23.53 -7.33 -3.73
CA ASP A 44 23.30 -7.55 -2.30
C ASP A 44 21.80 -7.49 -1.96
N GLY A 45 21.04 -6.60 -2.60
CA GLY A 45 19.59 -6.52 -2.49
C GLY A 45 18.90 -7.84 -2.85
N HIS A 46 19.28 -8.39 -4.01
CA HIS A 46 18.81 -9.69 -4.48
C HIS A 46 19.29 -10.85 -3.59
N ALA A 47 20.55 -10.84 -3.15
CA ALA A 47 21.10 -11.87 -2.29
C ALA A 47 20.39 -11.91 -0.92
N ILE A 48 20.13 -10.74 -0.34
CA ILE A 48 19.36 -10.63 0.91
C ILE A 48 17.94 -11.14 0.69
N ARG A 49 17.26 -10.76 -0.40
CA ARG A 49 15.91 -11.26 -0.68
C ARG A 49 15.88 -12.79 -0.86
N ALA A 50 16.82 -13.34 -1.62
CA ALA A 50 16.92 -14.78 -1.87
C ALA A 50 17.15 -15.60 -0.59
N ALA A 51 17.78 -15.02 0.44
CA ALA A 51 17.92 -15.66 1.75
C ALA A 51 16.57 -15.97 2.44
N PHE A 52 15.47 -15.39 1.95
CA PHE A 52 14.12 -15.57 2.48
C PHE A 52 13.16 -16.37 1.59
N ASP A 53 13.57 -16.86 0.41
CA ASP A 53 12.67 -17.53 -0.55
C ASP A 53 11.88 -18.72 0.02
N ASN A 54 12.42 -19.37 1.06
CA ASN A 54 11.75 -20.46 1.76
C ASN A 54 11.85 -20.30 3.29
N ASP A 55 12.07 -19.07 3.77
CA ASP A 55 12.20 -18.81 5.19
C ASP A 55 10.79 -18.77 5.83
N PRO A 56 10.46 -19.70 6.74
CA PRO A 56 9.13 -19.77 7.34
C PRO A 56 8.78 -18.53 8.15
N LEU A 57 9.77 -17.80 8.68
CA LEU A 57 9.53 -16.56 9.42
C LEU A 57 9.06 -15.43 8.50
N PHE A 58 9.56 -15.37 7.26
CA PHE A 58 9.12 -14.39 6.28
C PHE A 58 7.63 -14.57 5.95
N GLY A 59 7.21 -15.82 5.69
CA GLY A 59 5.82 -16.17 5.44
C GLY A 59 4.92 -15.98 6.66
N ALA A 60 5.36 -16.43 7.85
CA ALA A 60 4.60 -16.29 9.10
C ALA A 60 4.40 -14.82 9.49
N ALA A 61 5.40 -13.97 9.27
CA ALA A 61 5.30 -12.53 9.49
C ALA A 61 4.51 -11.79 8.39
N ARG A 62 4.06 -12.51 7.35
CA ARG A 62 3.35 -11.98 6.17
C ARG A 62 4.11 -10.78 5.59
N ALA A 63 5.43 -10.93 5.53
CA ALA A 63 6.35 -9.85 5.23
C ALA A 63 6.25 -9.42 3.76
N ARG A 64 6.45 -8.13 3.54
CA ARG A 64 6.53 -7.50 2.23
C ARG A 64 7.92 -6.91 2.07
N PHE A 65 8.54 -7.21 0.94
CA PHE A 65 9.90 -6.79 0.64
C PHE A 65 9.89 -5.79 -0.51
N THR A 66 10.65 -4.71 -0.33
CA THR A 66 10.94 -3.73 -1.37
C THR A 66 12.44 -3.53 -1.44
N TYR A 67 12.99 -3.62 -2.65
CA TYR A 67 14.32 -3.13 -2.97
C TYR A 67 14.21 -2.02 -4.02
N ASP A 68 14.71 -0.85 -3.64
CA ASP A 68 14.76 0.34 -4.47
C ASP A 68 16.20 0.57 -4.94
N PRO A 69 16.51 0.32 -6.23
CA PRO A 69 17.86 0.50 -6.77
C PRO A 69 18.25 1.97 -6.95
N VAL A 70 17.28 2.90 -6.98
CA VAL A 70 17.54 4.34 -7.11
C VAL A 70 18.09 4.90 -5.79
N PHE A 71 17.50 4.48 -4.67
CA PHE A 71 17.94 4.87 -3.33
C PHE A 71 18.90 3.87 -2.69
N THR A 72 19.22 2.77 -3.36
CA THR A 72 20.06 1.68 -2.83
C THR A 72 19.55 1.19 -1.47
N GLN A 73 18.24 0.94 -1.36
CA GLN A 73 17.57 0.72 -0.09
C GLN A 73 16.74 -0.56 -0.10
N ILE A 74 16.87 -1.36 0.95
CA ILE A 74 15.91 -2.42 1.28
C ILE A 74 14.92 -1.87 2.32
N ARG A 75 13.64 -2.14 2.11
CA ARG A 75 12.55 -1.84 3.04
C ARG A 75 11.71 -3.08 3.24
N ILE A 76 11.39 -3.38 4.50
CA ILE A 76 10.62 -4.56 4.87
C ILE A 76 9.50 -4.15 5.79
N LYS A 77 8.28 -4.52 5.39
CA LYS A 77 7.06 -4.36 6.16
C LYS A 77 6.58 -5.71 6.63
N ARG A 78 6.10 -5.80 7.87
CA ARG A 78 5.35 -6.97 8.35
C ARG A 78 3.88 -6.85 7.95
N GLY A 79 3.18 -7.97 7.98
CA GLY A 79 1.72 -7.93 8.00
C GLY A 79 1.22 -7.12 9.20
N SER A 80 0.13 -6.40 9.01
CA SER A 80 -0.60 -5.77 10.10
C SER A 80 -2.10 -5.86 9.79
N PRO A 81 -2.95 -5.91 10.84
CA PRO A 81 -4.40 -5.87 10.64
C PRO A 81 -4.86 -4.62 9.88
N LEU A 82 -4.12 -3.51 9.97
CA LEU A 82 -4.40 -2.30 9.19
C LEU A 82 -4.15 -2.46 7.69
N ILE A 83 -3.16 -3.25 7.29
CA ILE A 83 -2.97 -3.58 5.85
C ILE A 83 -4.10 -4.50 5.37
N ASP A 84 -4.53 -5.43 6.21
CA ASP A 84 -5.59 -6.38 5.85
C ASP A 84 -6.96 -5.70 5.74
N VAL A 85 -7.27 -4.79 6.66
CA VAL A 85 -8.56 -4.08 6.64
C VAL A 85 -8.67 -3.12 5.45
N THR A 86 -7.57 -2.46 5.05
CA THR A 86 -7.56 -1.59 3.86
C THR A 86 -7.66 -2.41 2.58
N ALA A 87 -6.99 -3.57 2.50
CA ALA A 87 -7.14 -4.50 1.39
C ALA A 87 -8.58 -5.04 1.28
N LYS A 88 -9.15 -5.49 2.40
CA LYS A 88 -10.52 -5.98 2.48
C LYS A 88 -11.54 -4.91 2.09
N TRP A 89 -11.36 -3.67 2.56
CA TRP A 89 -12.19 -2.54 2.16
C TRP A 89 -12.22 -2.39 0.64
N PHE A 90 -11.04 -2.39 0.01
CA PHE A 90 -10.94 -2.20 -1.44
C PHE A 90 -11.53 -3.38 -2.23
N GLN A 91 -11.45 -4.60 -1.71
CA GLN A 91 -12.16 -5.76 -2.26
C GLN A 91 -13.68 -5.61 -2.15
N GLN A 92 -14.20 -5.14 -1.01
CA GLN A 92 -15.64 -4.87 -0.86
C GLN A 92 -16.12 -3.79 -1.83
N GLN A 93 -15.30 -2.78 -2.14
CA GLN A 93 -15.66 -1.79 -3.18
C GLN A 93 -15.81 -2.46 -4.55
N GLN A 94 -14.97 -3.43 -4.88
CA GLN A 94 -15.08 -4.20 -6.13
C GLN A 94 -16.39 -4.99 -6.18
N ASP A 95 -16.77 -5.65 -5.08
CA ASP A 95 -18.04 -6.38 -4.99
C ASP A 95 -19.23 -5.43 -5.23
N VAL A 96 -19.18 -4.23 -4.67
CA VAL A 96 -20.19 -3.18 -4.89
C VAL A 96 -20.23 -2.74 -6.36
N TRP A 97 -19.07 -2.59 -7.02
CA TRP A 97 -19.03 -2.23 -8.45
C TRP A 97 -19.72 -3.27 -9.33
N VAL A 98 -19.53 -4.56 -9.02
CA VAL A 98 -20.20 -5.66 -9.74
C VAL A 98 -21.69 -5.68 -9.42
N ALA A 99 -22.05 -5.61 -8.14
CA ALA A 99 -23.44 -5.68 -7.69
C ALA A 99 -24.32 -4.53 -8.22
N THR A 100 -23.72 -3.35 -8.42
CA THR A 100 -24.41 -2.16 -8.97
C THR A 100 -24.39 -2.11 -10.50
N GLY A 101 -23.69 -3.03 -11.17
CA GLY A 101 -23.51 -3.05 -12.61
C GLY A 101 -22.54 -1.98 -13.15
N ALA A 102 -21.81 -1.28 -12.28
CA ALA A 102 -20.76 -0.35 -12.70
C ALA A 102 -19.59 -1.07 -13.38
N VAL A 103 -19.33 -2.32 -12.97
CA VAL A 103 -18.44 -3.27 -13.65
C VAL A 103 -19.26 -4.51 -14.02
N PRO A 104 -19.51 -4.78 -15.31
CA PRO A 104 -20.11 -6.04 -15.75
C PRO A 104 -19.33 -7.26 -15.22
N ALA A 105 -20.04 -8.33 -14.85
CA ALA A 105 -19.42 -9.51 -14.23
C ALA A 105 -18.33 -10.16 -15.12
N ASN A 106 -18.54 -10.19 -16.44
CA ASN A 106 -17.56 -10.69 -17.40
C ASN A 106 -16.29 -9.83 -17.47
N TYR A 107 -16.38 -8.53 -17.16
CA TYR A 107 -15.20 -7.67 -17.09
C TYR A 107 -14.42 -7.98 -15.81
N TYR A 108 -15.13 -8.19 -14.70
CA TYR A 108 -14.48 -8.54 -13.42
C TYR A 108 -13.59 -9.79 -13.51
N GLU A 109 -13.96 -10.77 -14.33
CA GLU A 109 -13.14 -11.97 -14.60
C GLU A 109 -11.81 -11.67 -15.33
N GLU A 110 -11.68 -10.49 -15.95
CA GLU A 110 -10.45 -10.03 -16.62
C GLU A 110 -9.53 -9.20 -15.72
N ILE A 111 -9.84 -9.07 -14.42
CA ILE A 111 -8.98 -8.42 -13.43
C ILE A 111 -8.58 -9.41 -12.35
N LEU A 112 -7.28 -9.46 -12.07
CA LEU A 112 -6.73 -10.13 -10.90
C LEU A 112 -6.70 -9.16 -9.73
N SER A 113 -7.19 -9.60 -8.57
CA SER A 113 -7.19 -8.85 -7.31
C SER A 113 -6.40 -9.65 -6.27
N PHE A 114 -5.17 -9.22 -5.97
CA PHE A 114 -4.26 -9.96 -5.09
C PHE A 114 -3.32 -9.03 -4.33
N GLY A 115 -2.76 -9.51 -3.23
CA GLY A 115 -1.79 -8.78 -2.41
C GLY A 115 -0.69 -9.70 -1.93
N GLY A 116 0.45 -9.13 -1.52
CA GLY A 116 1.57 -9.91 -0.98
C GLY A 116 2.36 -10.72 -2.02
N LEU A 117 2.03 -10.64 -3.31
CA LEU A 117 2.82 -11.26 -4.39
C LEU A 117 3.95 -10.32 -4.81
N GLU A 118 5.18 -10.78 -4.67
CA GLU A 118 6.36 -10.03 -5.07
C GLU A 118 6.42 -9.86 -6.60
N LEU A 119 6.70 -8.63 -7.02
CA LEU A 119 6.99 -8.27 -8.40
C LEU A 119 8.49 -7.98 -8.53
N THR A 120 9.10 -8.51 -9.59
CA THR A 120 10.53 -8.37 -9.88
C THR A 120 10.80 -7.96 -11.32
N VAL A 121 9.79 -8.04 -12.18
CA VAL A 121 9.86 -7.60 -13.56
C VAL A 121 9.40 -6.15 -13.56
N PHE A 122 10.33 -5.21 -13.63
CA PHE A 122 10.05 -3.77 -13.73
C PHE A 122 10.85 -3.14 -14.86
N ALA A 123 10.40 -1.98 -15.31
CA ALA A 123 11.11 -1.06 -16.20
C ALA A 123 12.49 -0.66 -15.67
N VAL A 124 12.55 -0.41 -14.36
CA VAL A 124 13.78 -0.09 -13.65
C VAL A 124 14.43 -1.42 -13.28
N PRO A 125 15.64 -1.72 -13.79
CA PRO A 125 16.31 -2.98 -13.51
C PRO A 125 16.51 -3.19 -12.01
N HIS A 126 16.39 -4.44 -11.57
CA HIS A 126 16.64 -4.88 -10.19
C HIS A 126 15.63 -4.41 -9.15
N THR A 127 14.63 -3.59 -9.49
CA THR A 127 13.56 -3.26 -8.54
C THR A 127 12.83 -4.52 -8.08
N ILE A 128 12.57 -4.61 -6.78
CA ILE A 128 11.72 -5.63 -6.17
C ILE A 128 10.66 -4.88 -5.37
N ALA A 129 9.39 -5.25 -5.49
CA ALA A 129 8.35 -4.66 -4.65
C ALA A 129 7.20 -5.63 -4.43
N THR A 130 6.64 -5.60 -3.23
CA THR A 130 5.49 -6.43 -2.84
C THR A 130 4.33 -5.53 -2.43
N PRO A 131 3.23 -5.46 -3.20
CA PRO A 131 2.14 -4.55 -2.90
C PRO A 131 1.34 -5.02 -1.68
N GLY A 132 0.70 -4.05 -1.00
CA GLY A 132 -0.36 -4.31 -0.02
C GLY A 132 -1.48 -5.17 -0.62
N LEU A 133 -2.13 -4.59 -1.64
CA LEU A 133 -3.10 -5.19 -2.57
C LEU A 133 -2.95 -4.49 -3.93
N CYS A 134 -3.29 -5.16 -5.02
CA CYS A 134 -3.36 -4.56 -6.33
C CYS A 134 -4.50 -5.12 -7.20
N LEU A 135 -4.88 -4.35 -8.21
CA LEU A 135 -5.62 -4.81 -9.37
C LEU A 135 -4.67 -4.91 -10.56
N GLN A 136 -4.68 -6.05 -11.23
CA GLN A 136 -3.93 -6.26 -12.45
C GLN A 136 -4.86 -6.75 -13.55
N PRO A 137 -5.03 -6.00 -14.64
CA PRO A 137 -5.73 -6.51 -15.82
C PRO A 137 -5.00 -7.73 -16.36
N TRP A 138 -5.73 -8.81 -16.62
CA TRP A 138 -5.18 -10.11 -17.02
C TRP A 138 -4.23 -10.01 -18.22
N ALA A 139 -4.57 -9.16 -19.20
CA ALA A 139 -3.78 -8.95 -20.41
C ALA A 139 -2.58 -7.99 -20.24
N LYS A 140 -2.29 -7.52 -19.02
CA LYS A 140 -1.22 -6.56 -18.74
C LYS A 140 -0.16 -7.18 -17.80
N PRO A 141 1.11 -6.83 -18.00
CA PRO A 141 2.21 -7.36 -17.18
C PRO A 141 2.32 -6.72 -15.80
N PHE A 142 1.61 -5.61 -15.57
CA PHE A 142 1.71 -4.79 -14.36
C PHE A 142 0.34 -4.52 -13.76
N PRO A 143 0.28 -4.35 -12.42
CA PRO A 143 -0.91 -3.82 -11.78
C PRO A 143 -1.24 -2.41 -12.29
N SER A 144 -2.54 -2.12 -12.37
CA SER A 144 -3.09 -0.82 -12.75
C SER A 144 -3.48 0.02 -11.55
N VAL A 145 -3.90 -0.62 -10.46
CA VAL A 145 -4.24 0.01 -9.18
C VAL A 145 -3.45 -0.67 -8.08
N ILE A 146 -2.78 0.12 -7.24
CA ILE A 146 -2.06 -0.33 -6.05
C ILE A 146 -2.75 0.25 -4.82
N VAL A 147 -2.86 -0.56 -3.77
CA VAL A 147 -3.22 -0.14 -2.41
C VAL A 147 -2.04 -0.45 -1.49
N GLU A 148 -1.46 0.60 -0.91
CA GLU A 148 -0.43 0.52 0.12
C GLU A 148 -1.00 0.98 1.46
N THR A 149 -0.45 0.45 2.55
CA THR A 149 -0.78 0.90 3.90
C THR A 149 0.47 0.91 4.76
N GLY A 150 0.68 2.02 5.48
CA GLY A 150 1.82 2.17 6.39
C GLY A 150 1.38 2.66 7.76
N PHE A 151 1.92 2.05 8.81
CA PHE A 151 1.71 2.47 10.20
C PHE A 151 2.98 3.15 10.75
N THR A 152 4.10 2.45 10.92
CA THR A 152 5.37 3.11 11.29
C THR A 152 6.18 3.62 10.11
N GLU A 153 5.91 3.10 8.91
CA GLU A 153 6.58 3.56 7.70
C GLU A 153 6.39 5.06 7.53
N SER A 154 7.48 5.75 7.17
CA SER A 154 7.46 7.20 6.97
C SER A 154 6.65 7.57 5.74
N LEU A 155 6.04 8.76 5.75
CA LEU A 155 5.35 9.26 4.54
C LEU A 155 6.32 9.41 3.36
N ILE A 156 7.61 9.69 3.63
CA ILE A 156 8.65 9.78 2.60
C ILE A 156 8.85 8.42 1.91
N ASP A 157 8.90 7.34 2.68
CA ASP A 157 9.09 6.00 2.11
C ASP A 157 7.82 5.53 1.37
N LEU A 158 6.63 5.84 1.87
CA LEU A 158 5.38 5.61 1.14
C LEU A 158 5.32 6.41 -0.18
N ASP A 159 5.80 7.65 -0.18
CA ASP A 159 5.89 8.45 -1.41
C ASP A 159 6.87 7.82 -2.42
N ARG A 160 7.96 7.23 -1.95
CA ARG A 160 8.88 6.44 -2.79
C ARG A 160 8.23 5.18 -3.34
N ASP A 161 7.45 4.45 -2.54
CA ASP A 161 6.68 3.28 -3.03
C ASP A 161 5.75 3.67 -4.18
N LYS A 162 5.05 4.79 -4.04
CA LYS A 162 4.25 5.36 -5.13
C LYS A 162 5.09 5.65 -6.37
N GLU A 163 6.27 6.24 -6.24
CA GLU A 163 7.16 6.47 -7.39
C GLU A 163 7.65 5.17 -8.02
N ILE A 164 7.99 4.14 -7.23
CA ILE A 164 8.32 2.80 -7.75
C ILE A 164 7.17 2.31 -8.63
N TRP A 165 5.95 2.30 -8.09
CA TRP A 165 4.80 1.78 -8.82
C TRP A 165 4.48 2.56 -10.10
N LYS A 166 4.62 3.89 -10.08
CA LYS A 166 4.27 4.73 -11.24
C LYS A 166 5.36 4.76 -12.31
N THR A 167 6.63 4.83 -11.91
CA THR A 167 7.75 4.96 -12.85
C THR A 167 8.26 3.62 -13.33
N SER A 168 8.33 2.64 -12.43
CA SER A 168 8.93 1.33 -12.73
C SER A 168 7.99 0.42 -13.53
N THR A 169 6.73 0.81 -13.75
CA THR A 169 5.77 0.05 -14.57
C THR A 169 5.56 0.66 -15.96
N HIS A 170 6.37 1.65 -16.37
CA HIS A 170 6.18 2.42 -17.61
C HIS A 170 4.75 2.99 -17.78
N GLY A 171 4.13 3.40 -16.67
CA GLY A 171 2.76 3.90 -16.66
C GLY A 171 1.67 2.83 -16.74
N GLY A 172 2.01 1.56 -16.48
CA GLY A 172 1.04 0.50 -16.25
C GLY A 172 0.19 0.76 -15.02
N THR A 173 0.83 1.17 -13.91
CA THR A 173 0.11 1.64 -12.71
C THR A 173 -0.49 3.01 -12.97
N ARG A 174 -1.83 3.09 -12.92
CA ARG A 174 -2.60 4.32 -13.08
C ARG A 174 -2.95 4.98 -11.76
N VAL A 175 -3.20 4.19 -10.71
CA VAL A 175 -3.60 4.70 -9.40
C VAL A 175 -2.79 4.02 -8.31
N VAL A 176 -2.25 4.81 -7.39
CA VAL A 176 -1.69 4.34 -6.12
C VAL A 176 -2.50 4.97 -5.00
N ILE A 177 -3.15 4.13 -4.20
CA ILE A 177 -3.92 4.51 -3.02
C ILE A 177 -3.06 4.19 -1.80
N ILE A 178 -2.73 5.19 -1.00
CA ILE A 178 -1.89 5.01 0.19
C ILE A 178 -2.71 5.35 1.42
N THR A 179 -2.84 4.41 2.35
CA THR A 179 -3.37 4.70 3.69
C THR A 179 -2.23 4.84 4.67
N LYS A 180 -2.07 5.99 5.30
CA LYS A 180 -1.04 6.26 6.31
C LYS A 180 -1.69 6.47 7.66
N PHE A 181 -1.24 5.70 8.63
CA PHE A 181 -1.59 5.86 10.04
C PHE A 181 -0.39 6.33 10.85
N GLU A 182 -0.64 7.01 11.96
CA GLU A 182 0.44 7.45 12.86
C GLU A 182 -0.09 7.60 14.29
N VAL A 183 0.68 7.12 15.26
CA VAL A 183 0.39 7.34 16.68
C VAL A 183 0.77 8.77 17.05
N THR A 184 -0.20 9.53 17.55
CA THR A 184 0.01 10.90 18.04
C THR A 184 0.75 10.88 19.37
N HIS A 185 1.26 12.04 19.78
CA HIS A 185 1.83 12.23 21.12
C HIS A 185 0.83 11.96 22.27
N ARG A 186 -0.48 11.83 21.98
CA ARG A 186 -1.53 11.50 22.97
C ARG A 186 -1.79 10.01 23.09
N GLY A 187 -1.10 9.18 22.30
CA GLY A 187 -1.37 7.74 22.23
C GLY A 187 -2.63 7.39 21.43
N THR A 188 -3.17 8.34 20.67
CA THR A 188 -4.26 8.09 19.70
C THR A 188 -3.70 7.89 18.29
N VAL A 189 -4.49 7.37 17.35
CA VAL A 189 -4.06 7.10 15.97
C VAL A 189 -4.73 8.04 14.99
N MET A 190 -3.94 8.87 14.32
CA MET A 190 -4.38 9.62 13.14
C MET A 190 -4.29 8.74 11.90
N GLY A 191 -5.09 9.06 10.89
CA GLY A 191 -5.10 8.31 9.64
C GLY A 191 -5.51 9.19 8.47
N ASP A 192 -4.80 9.05 7.35
CA ASP A 192 -5.08 9.73 6.09
C ASP A 192 -5.04 8.71 4.94
N VAL A 193 -5.86 8.93 3.91
CA VAL A 193 -5.78 8.20 2.64
C VAL A 193 -5.45 9.17 1.52
N TYR A 194 -4.48 8.78 0.69
CA TYR A 194 -3.96 9.55 -0.43
C TYR A 194 -4.24 8.81 -1.73
N PHE A 195 -4.70 9.54 -2.74
CA PHE A 195 -4.96 9.04 -4.08
C PHE A 195 -4.00 9.71 -5.04
N HIS A 196 -3.09 8.92 -5.60
CA HIS A 196 -2.12 9.37 -6.58
C HIS A 196 -2.48 8.78 -7.94
N ARG A 197 -2.89 9.63 -8.87
CA ARG A 197 -3.25 9.19 -10.23
C ARG A 197 -2.17 9.57 -11.22
N LEU A 198 -1.99 8.76 -12.25
CA LEU A 198 -1.15 9.08 -13.40
C LEU A 198 -2.05 9.58 -14.54
N ASN A 199 -2.00 10.87 -14.84
CA ASN A 199 -2.74 11.42 -15.97
C ASN A 199 -1.99 11.15 -17.27
N GLY A 200 -2.41 10.16 -18.06
CA GLY A 200 -1.86 9.89 -19.40
C GLY A 200 -0.42 9.31 -19.41
N ILE A 201 0.13 9.09 -20.60
CA ILE A 201 1.50 8.57 -20.77
C ILE A 201 2.49 9.69 -20.42
N GLY A 202 3.14 9.58 -19.27
CA GLY A 202 4.17 10.53 -18.79
C GLY A 202 3.64 11.82 -18.16
N GLY A 203 2.33 11.93 -17.85
CA GLY A 203 1.73 13.17 -17.38
C GLY A 203 1.65 13.35 -15.86
N ILE A 204 1.33 14.58 -15.48
CA ILE A 204 1.33 15.14 -14.12
C ILE A 204 0.50 14.27 -13.17
N SER A 205 1.09 13.90 -12.03
CA SER A 205 0.36 13.23 -10.96
C SER A 205 -0.69 14.18 -10.38
N THR A 206 -1.98 13.82 -10.44
CA THR A 206 -2.95 14.43 -9.52
C THR A 206 -2.86 13.72 -8.18
N HIS A 207 -3.10 14.50 -7.14
CA HIS A 207 -3.04 14.06 -5.76
C HIS A 207 -4.29 14.53 -5.04
N SER A 208 -4.96 13.62 -4.34
CA SER A 208 -6.09 13.94 -3.47
C SER A 208 -5.87 13.27 -2.13
N LYS A 209 -6.35 13.91 -1.06
CA LYS A 209 -6.20 13.45 0.32
C LYS A 209 -7.57 13.47 1.00
N CYS A 210 -7.90 12.40 1.71
CA CYS A 210 -9.03 12.35 2.63
C CYS A 210 -8.54 11.94 4.03
N THR A 211 -9.02 12.60 5.07
CA THR A 211 -8.64 12.25 6.45
C THR A 211 -9.55 11.17 6.99
N LEU A 212 -8.99 10.07 7.49
CA LEU A 212 -9.73 9.01 8.18
C LEU A 212 -9.95 9.37 9.65
N PHE A 213 -8.88 9.77 10.34
CA PHE A 213 -8.89 10.15 11.75
C PHE A 213 -8.04 11.42 11.99
N PRO A 214 -8.57 12.43 12.70
CA PRO A 214 -9.94 12.48 13.21
C PRO A 214 -10.97 12.55 12.08
N ALA A 215 -12.10 11.86 12.26
CA ALA A 215 -13.13 11.81 11.23
C ALA A 215 -13.72 13.22 11.04
N PRO A 216 -13.91 13.68 9.79
CA PRO A 216 -14.51 14.98 9.53
C PRO A 216 -15.92 15.03 10.12
N TYR A 217 -16.32 16.21 10.62
CA TYR A 217 -17.64 16.43 11.19
C TYR A 217 -18.68 16.55 10.07
N SER A 218 -19.14 15.42 9.56
CA SER A 218 -20.13 15.32 8.50
C SER A 218 -20.90 14.02 8.61
N ASP A 219 -22.23 14.11 8.50
CA ASP A 219 -23.12 12.94 8.37
C ASP A 219 -23.23 12.47 6.91
N GLN A 220 -22.62 13.19 5.96
CA GLN A 220 -22.62 12.80 4.57
C GLN A 220 -21.58 11.73 4.30
N GLN A 221 -21.97 10.73 3.50
CA GLN A 221 -21.06 9.73 2.99
C GLN A 221 -19.98 10.41 2.14
N GLU A 222 -18.73 10.29 2.57
CA GLU A 222 -17.59 10.70 1.77
C GLU A 222 -17.18 9.58 0.81
N VAL A 223 -17.08 9.95 -0.46
CA VAL A 223 -16.80 9.04 -1.56
C VAL A 223 -15.69 9.62 -2.42
N PHE A 224 -14.81 8.75 -2.89
CA PHE A 224 -13.83 9.05 -3.92
C PHE A 224 -14.19 8.26 -5.18
N PHE A 225 -13.64 8.62 -6.32
CA PHE A 225 -13.86 7.88 -7.57
C PHE A 225 -12.54 7.48 -8.19
N ILE A 226 -12.50 6.34 -8.84
CA ILE A 226 -11.51 6.02 -9.90
C ILE A 226 -12.30 5.70 -11.16
N SER A 227 -11.67 5.67 -12.33
CA SER A 227 -12.37 5.31 -13.56
C SER A 227 -12.15 3.84 -13.95
N LEU A 228 -13.07 3.29 -14.73
CA LEU A 228 -12.88 1.98 -15.36
C LEU A 228 -11.61 1.97 -16.21
N GLY A 229 -11.32 3.07 -16.91
CA GLY A 229 -10.08 3.25 -17.68
C GLY A 229 -8.84 3.13 -16.81
N GLU A 230 -8.84 3.70 -15.60
CA GLU A 230 -7.74 3.55 -14.64
C GLU A 230 -7.57 2.09 -14.21
N VAL A 231 -8.65 1.40 -13.88
CA VAL A 231 -8.63 -0.02 -13.48
C VAL A 231 -8.12 -0.93 -14.60
N TYR A 232 -8.40 -0.64 -15.88
CA TYR A 232 -7.91 -1.43 -17.01
C TYR A 232 -6.64 -0.87 -17.66
N SER A 233 -5.93 0.04 -16.99
CA SER A 233 -4.73 0.69 -17.52
C SER A 233 -4.92 1.34 -18.92
N GLY A 234 -6.11 1.83 -19.20
CA GLY A 234 -6.53 2.46 -20.46
C GLY A 234 -6.97 1.48 -21.56
N SER A 235 -7.02 0.17 -21.27
CA SER A 235 -7.46 -0.86 -22.21
C SER A 235 -8.70 -1.57 -21.67
N CYS A 236 -9.81 -0.84 -21.52
CA CYS A 236 -11.08 -1.42 -21.09
C CYS A 236 -11.54 -2.56 -22.03
N PRO A 237 -12.31 -3.54 -21.51
CA PRO A 237 -12.93 -4.56 -22.34
C PRO A 237 -13.86 -3.95 -23.39
N GLU A 238 -14.12 -4.69 -24.47
CA GLU A 238 -14.93 -4.20 -25.60
C GLU A 238 -16.32 -3.73 -25.14
N GLY A 239 -16.70 -2.50 -25.49
CA GLY A 239 -17.96 -1.89 -25.07
C GLY A 239 -17.93 -1.25 -23.68
N GLY A 240 -16.85 -1.39 -22.91
CA GLY A 240 -16.65 -0.67 -21.66
C GLY A 240 -16.36 0.81 -21.90
N ASN A 241 -17.07 1.68 -21.18
CA ASN A 241 -16.76 3.11 -21.17
C ASN A 241 -15.60 3.39 -20.18
N PRO A 242 -14.41 3.83 -20.64
CA PRO A 242 -13.28 4.11 -19.76
C PRO A 242 -13.55 5.25 -18.77
N ASP A 243 -14.51 6.11 -19.03
CA ASP A 243 -14.89 7.23 -18.15
C ASP A 243 -15.92 6.83 -17.09
N THR A 244 -16.36 5.56 -17.05
CA THR A 244 -17.29 5.08 -16.03
C THR A 244 -16.71 5.30 -14.63
N PRO A 245 -17.38 6.06 -13.75
CA PRO A 245 -16.90 6.32 -12.41
C PRO A 245 -17.15 5.10 -11.51
N LEU A 246 -16.11 4.69 -10.81
CA LEU A 246 -16.10 3.60 -9.83
C LEU A 246 -15.92 4.18 -8.45
N GLN A 247 -16.95 4.05 -7.62
CA GLN A 247 -17.03 4.70 -6.31
C GLN A 247 -16.19 3.96 -5.27
N LEU A 248 -15.44 4.70 -4.46
CA LEU A 248 -14.70 4.23 -3.30
C LEU A 248 -15.29 4.89 -2.05
N ASN A 249 -15.97 4.11 -1.22
CA ASN A 249 -16.63 4.60 -0.01
C ASN A 249 -15.63 4.81 1.14
N ILE A 250 -15.22 6.06 1.36
CA ILE A 250 -14.23 6.41 2.40
C ILE A 250 -14.85 6.35 3.80
N THR A 251 -16.15 6.54 3.89
CA THR A 251 -16.87 6.42 5.18
C THR A 251 -16.83 4.98 5.70
N GLU A 252 -16.97 4.01 4.81
CA GLU A 252 -16.81 2.59 5.14
C GLU A 252 -15.36 2.26 5.53
N LEU A 253 -14.37 2.77 4.79
CA LEU A 253 -12.96 2.62 5.16
C LEU A 253 -12.69 3.14 6.59
N ARG A 254 -13.22 4.32 6.94
CA ARG A 254 -13.11 4.87 8.31
C ARG A 254 -13.72 3.95 9.34
N GLN A 255 -14.91 3.41 9.08
CA GLN A 255 -15.57 2.53 10.02
C GLN A 255 -14.76 1.25 10.24
N MET A 256 -14.34 0.61 9.16
CA MET A 256 -13.55 -0.63 9.23
C MET A 256 -12.22 -0.41 9.95
N CYS A 257 -11.48 0.65 9.62
CA CYS A 257 -10.23 0.98 10.31
C CYS A 257 -10.45 1.33 11.78
N ARG A 258 -11.57 1.97 12.14
CA ARG A 258 -11.91 2.31 13.53
C ARG A 258 -12.14 1.05 14.36
N GLU A 259 -12.89 0.10 13.80
CA GLU A 259 -13.14 -1.20 14.42
C GLU A 259 -11.83 -1.97 14.58
N GLU A 260 -10.99 -1.99 13.54
CA GLU A 260 -9.69 -2.67 13.59
C GLU A 260 -8.74 -2.07 14.63
N LEU A 261 -8.65 -0.73 14.71
CA LEU A 261 -7.85 -0.08 15.74
C LEU A 261 -8.32 -0.47 17.16
N ARG A 262 -9.63 -0.47 17.40
CA ARG A 262 -10.21 -0.86 18.70
C ARG A 262 -9.96 -2.31 19.05
N ASN A 263 -10.01 -3.21 18.06
CA ASN A 263 -9.71 -4.63 18.26
C ASN A 263 -8.25 -4.90 18.62
N ASN A 264 -7.36 -3.93 18.34
CA ASN A 264 -5.93 -3.98 18.65
C ASN A 264 -5.54 -3.03 19.79
N ASP A 265 -6.50 -2.70 20.68
CA ASP A 265 -6.31 -1.83 21.85
C ASP A 265 -5.76 -0.42 21.52
N LEU A 266 -5.98 0.04 20.29
CA LEU A 266 -5.63 1.40 19.84
C LEU A 266 -6.87 2.30 19.80
N VAL A 267 -6.64 3.58 20.05
CA VAL A 267 -7.71 4.58 20.07
C VAL A 267 -7.57 5.46 18.83
N PRO A 268 -8.51 5.45 17.88
CA PRO A 268 -8.52 6.41 16.78
C PRO A 268 -8.60 7.83 17.32
N ASP A 269 -7.86 8.76 16.73
CA ASP A 269 -7.91 10.16 17.12
C ASP A 269 -9.33 10.71 16.88
N SER A 270 -9.86 11.38 17.88
CA SER A 270 -11.13 12.13 17.80
C SER A 270 -10.83 13.62 17.77
N ASP A 271 -11.68 14.38 17.08
CA ASP A 271 -11.62 15.84 17.14
C ASP A 271 -12.27 16.32 18.46
N ASP A 272 -11.68 15.95 19.61
CA ASP A 272 -12.20 16.33 20.94
C ASP A 272 -12.06 17.83 21.24
N ARG A 273 -11.71 18.66 20.24
CA ARG A 273 -11.58 20.11 20.35
C ARG A 273 -12.90 20.85 20.57
N LEU A 274 -14.06 20.17 20.58
CA LEU A 274 -15.36 20.81 20.79
C LEU A 274 -16.20 20.27 21.96
N ALA A 275 -15.76 19.24 22.67
CA ALA A 275 -16.47 18.78 23.88
C ALA A 275 -16.17 19.64 25.13
N ALA A 276 -15.10 20.46 25.10
CA ALA A 276 -14.67 21.28 26.23
C ALA A 276 -15.16 22.74 26.19
N SER A 277 -15.92 23.17 25.17
CA SER A 277 -16.44 24.55 25.05
C SER A 277 -17.95 24.68 25.30
N GLY A 278 -18.62 23.61 25.74
CA GLY A 278 -20.06 23.58 25.98
C GLY A 278 -20.49 23.61 27.46
N SER A 279 -19.61 24.03 28.38
CA SER A 279 -19.95 24.13 29.80
C SER A 279 -19.22 25.32 30.45
N LEU A 280 -19.75 26.52 30.21
CA LEU A 280 -19.68 27.67 31.11
C LEU A 280 -21.05 28.33 31.15
#